data_AF-A0A6J3JWF2-F1
#
_entry.id   AF-A0A6J3JWF2-F1
#
_cell.length_a   1.000
_cell.length_b   1.000
_cell.length_c   1.000
_cell.angle_alpha   90.00
_cell.angle_beta   90.00
_cell.angle_gamma   90.00
#
_symmetry.space_group_name_H-M   'P 1'
#
loop_
_entity.id
_entity.type
_entity.pdbx_description
1 polymer ?
#
loop_
_entity_poly.entity_id
_entity_poly.type
_entity_poly.pdbx_seq_one_letter_code
_entity_poly.pdbx_strand_id
1 'polypeptide(L)'
;MVRSFSFILILGFLYRATGEGLEVAFQWKYLDWTWPNVHLTGRNQTLGNAFTQDVDIDRYGRVFVTSPQWLDGVPISLSLVTTASGFGGPLLIPYPDWTWHTPYSCDSIISVYRLAIDECNRLWVVDTGRIGGNAVCPSKILIFDLANDQLVHKYVVPGDQVLYGKAALVTPIVDVGKTCFDTYLYVADVDQNGLLIYDLYHDYSWRVNNTRGNAFGPDDDAMNITIAGESFDLTDGTLGMSLSPIGFFDKRYLYFNSLASYRQKFTNTYSLKESKYSEPIVFESNYKRASQAGVQATSRRGVIFFQLVQLTAVACWNIEKPFTPENVVVIAQDEETLQYVSGIKVIRNRRGEEELWFNTNRLQKTINMTLKPTETNFRIIRGKVDDIIRGTNCEPSGIKHRFPDTNFWHRI
;
A
#
# COMPACT_ATOMS: atom_id res chain seq x y z
N MET A 1 24.52 54.63 30.88
CA MET A 1 23.23 54.25 30.27
C MET A 1 23.54 53.23 29.17
N VAL A 2 23.63 51.95 29.52
CA VAL A 2 23.95 50.86 28.58
C VAL A 2 22.73 49.95 28.53
N ARG A 3 22.02 49.94 27.40
CA ARG A 3 20.85 49.09 27.19
C ARG A 3 21.33 47.73 26.67
N SER A 4 21.12 46.69 27.47
CA SER A 4 21.35 45.30 27.09
C SER A 4 20.17 44.80 26.27
N PHE A 5 20.40 44.41 25.02
CA PHE A 5 19.41 43.73 24.17
C PHE A 5 19.45 42.23 24.49
N SER A 6 18.38 41.71 25.07
CA SER A 6 18.19 40.26 25.24
C SER A 6 17.69 39.65 23.93
N PHE A 7 18.52 38.82 23.30
CA PHE A 7 18.11 37.92 22.23
C PHE A 7 17.29 36.78 22.83
N ILE A 8 16.00 36.71 22.46
CA ILE A 8 15.15 35.56 22.77
C ILE A 8 15.46 34.47 21.74
N LEU A 9 16.17 33.43 22.18
CA LEU A 9 16.40 32.22 21.40
C LEU A 9 15.08 31.43 21.37
N ILE A 10 14.41 31.40 20.21
CA ILE A 10 13.25 30.52 20.00
C ILE A 10 13.81 29.10 19.82
N LEU A 11 13.88 28.34 20.91
CA LEU A 11 14.07 26.89 20.83
C LEU A 11 12.81 26.28 20.22
N GLY A 12 12.89 25.86 18.96
CA GLY A 12 11.91 24.95 18.38
C GLY A 12 11.98 23.62 19.14
N PHE A 13 10.90 23.25 19.80
CA PHE A 13 10.74 21.91 20.35
C PHE A 13 10.63 20.93 19.18
N LEU A 14 11.70 20.21 18.88
CA LEU A 14 11.61 18.95 18.15
C LEU A 14 10.89 17.96 19.07
N TYR A 15 9.58 17.81 18.89
CA TYR A 15 8.85 16.67 19.44
C TYR A 15 9.46 15.41 18.84
N ARG A 16 10.24 14.67 19.63
CA ARG A 16 10.48 13.25 19.33
C ARG A 16 9.14 12.55 19.56
N ALA A 17 8.41 12.29 18.48
CA ALA A 17 7.28 11.38 18.52
C ALA A 17 7.81 9.98 18.84
N THR A 18 7.87 9.66 20.13
CA THR A 18 7.91 8.26 20.57
C THR A 18 6.59 7.65 20.11
N GLY A 19 6.62 6.50 19.41
CA GLY A 19 5.42 5.84 18.87
C GLY A 19 4.49 5.28 19.96
N GLU A 20 4.00 6.14 20.85
CA GLU A 20 2.97 5.80 21.83
C GLU A 20 1.75 5.26 21.08
N GLY A 21 1.37 4.01 21.39
CA GLY A 21 0.22 3.35 20.77
C GLY A 21 0.52 2.49 19.55
N LEU A 22 1.78 2.36 19.12
CA LEU A 22 2.20 1.38 18.11
C LEU A 22 2.88 0.17 18.75
N GLU A 23 2.54 -1.03 18.29
CA GLU A 23 3.15 -2.29 18.73
C GLU A 23 3.53 -3.18 17.55
N VAL A 24 4.64 -3.90 17.70
CA VAL A 24 5.08 -4.92 16.73
C VAL A 24 4.26 -6.19 16.99
N ALA A 25 3.32 -6.50 16.09
CA ALA A 25 2.49 -7.69 16.17
C ALA A 25 3.27 -8.95 15.75
N PHE A 26 4.08 -8.84 14.70
CA PHE A 26 4.91 -9.94 14.20
C PHE A 26 6.23 -9.41 13.65
N GLN A 27 7.28 -10.24 13.70
CA GLN A 27 8.57 -9.90 13.11
C GLN A 27 9.30 -11.14 12.59
N TRP A 28 10.13 -10.93 11.58
CA TRP A 28 10.92 -11.98 10.95
C TRP A 28 12.33 -11.54 10.64
N LYS A 29 13.26 -12.48 10.76
CA LYS A 29 14.58 -12.41 10.14
C LYS A 29 14.54 -12.85 8.68
N TYR A 30 13.84 -13.94 8.42
CA TYR A 30 13.53 -14.49 7.10
C TYR A 30 12.20 -15.23 7.16
N LEU A 31 11.56 -15.38 6.00
CA LEU A 31 10.29 -16.10 5.89
C LEU A 31 10.51 -17.60 5.74
N ASP A 32 9.65 -18.37 6.41
CA ASP A 32 9.64 -19.83 6.38
C ASP A 32 8.21 -20.34 6.52
N TRP A 33 7.95 -21.56 6.05
CA TRP A 33 6.60 -22.13 5.93
C TRP A 33 6.45 -23.44 6.70
N THR A 34 5.22 -23.75 7.10
CA THR A 34 4.89 -24.99 7.82
C THR A 34 5.12 -26.26 6.98
N TRP A 35 5.31 -27.40 7.64
CA TRP A 35 5.23 -28.74 7.02
C TRP A 35 3.84 -28.93 6.34
N PRO A 36 3.68 -29.60 5.16
CA PRO A 36 4.49 -30.67 4.57
C PRO A 36 5.73 -30.31 3.77
N ASN A 37 6.07 -29.02 3.77
CA ASN A 37 7.23 -28.37 3.17
C ASN A 37 6.92 -27.66 1.85
N VAL A 38 7.72 -26.63 1.63
CA VAL A 38 7.81 -25.84 0.40
C VAL A 38 8.12 -26.67 -0.86
N HIS A 39 8.80 -27.81 -0.74
CA HIS A 39 9.08 -28.68 -1.88
C HIS A 39 7.80 -29.25 -2.50
N LEU A 40 6.68 -29.32 -1.78
CA LEU A 40 5.37 -29.66 -2.36
C LEU A 40 4.94 -28.69 -3.46
N THR A 41 5.39 -27.43 -3.40
CA THR A 41 5.14 -26.50 -4.50
C THR A 41 5.85 -26.97 -5.76
N GLY A 42 7.02 -27.60 -5.66
CA GLY A 42 7.91 -27.86 -6.81
C GLY A 42 8.72 -26.63 -7.24
N ARG A 43 8.58 -25.50 -6.55
CA ARG A 43 9.38 -24.29 -6.78
C ARG A 43 10.70 -24.37 -6.02
N ASN A 44 11.73 -23.74 -6.57
CA ASN A 44 12.98 -23.55 -5.86
C ASN A 44 12.77 -22.58 -4.68
N GLN A 45 13.46 -22.81 -3.58
CA GLN A 45 13.47 -21.91 -2.43
C GLN A 45 14.90 -21.42 -2.18
N THR A 46 15.07 -20.11 -2.15
CA THR A 46 16.33 -19.50 -1.70
C THR A 46 16.07 -18.82 -0.37
N LEU A 47 16.68 -19.35 0.69
CA LEU A 47 16.54 -18.82 2.04
C LEU A 47 16.95 -17.33 2.07
N GLY A 48 16.07 -16.49 2.59
CA GLY A 48 16.31 -15.05 2.72
C GLY A 48 15.87 -14.20 1.53
N ASN A 49 15.53 -14.79 0.38
CA ASN A 49 15.04 -14.02 -0.77
C ASN A 49 13.57 -13.62 -0.64
N ALA A 50 12.77 -14.41 0.07
CA ALA A 50 11.39 -14.05 0.36
C ALA A 50 11.32 -12.93 1.41
N PHE A 51 10.57 -11.88 1.08
CA PHE A 51 10.28 -10.76 1.97
C PHE A 51 8.76 -10.52 2.05
N THR A 52 8.32 -9.90 3.15
CA THR A 52 6.94 -9.46 3.29
C THR A 52 6.73 -8.16 2.53
N GLN A 53 5.70 -8.08 1.70
CA GLN A 53 5.37 -6.88 0.93
C GLN A 53 4.10 -6.18 1.43
N ASP A 54 3.05 -6.91 1.75
CA ASP A 54 1.80 -6.36 2.27
C ASP A 54 1.27 -7.17 3.44
N VAL A 55 0.34 -6.54 4.15
CA VAL A 55 -0.47 -7.18 5.18
C VAL A 55 -1.94 -6.82 4.95
N ASP A 56 -2.84 -7.78 5.16
CA ASP A 56 -4.27 -7.53 5.32
C ASP A 56 -4.84 -8.48 6.38
N ILE A 57 -5.94 -8.09 7.02
CA ILE A 57 -6.52 -8.82 8.15
C ILE A 57 -8.02 -8.94 7.92
N ASP A 58 -8.51 -10.18 7.91
CA ASP A 58 -9.94 -10.41 7.75
C ASP A 58 -10.73 -10.21 9.05
N ARG A 59 -12.06 -10.25 8.95
CA ARG A 59 -12.97 -10.12 10.11
C ARG A 59 -12.76 -11.22 11.17
N TYR A 60 -12.16 -12.35 10.79
CA TYR A 60 -11.84 -13.45 11.68
C TYR A 60 -10.47 -13.28 12.34
N GLY A 61 -9.71 -12.25 12.00
CA GLY A 61 -8.37 -11.98 12.56
C GLY A 61 -7.28 -12.82 11.92
N ARG A 62 -7.54 -13.45 10.76
CA ARG A 62 -6.49 -14.11 9.97
C ARG A 62 -5.63 -13.03 9.34
N VAL A 63 -4.31 -13.20 9.42
CA VAL A 63 -3.33 -12.22 8.93
C VAL A 63 -2.73 -12.73 7.64
N PHE A 64 -3.04 -12.06 6.54
CA PHE A 64 -2.53 -12.34 5.20
C PHE A 64 -1.23 -11.58 5.00
N VAL A 65 -0.26 -12.25 4.37
CA VAL A 65 1.04 -11.67 4.01
C VAL A 65 1.37 -12.05 2.57
N THR A 66 1.87 -11.08 1.81
CA THR A 66 2.34 -11.30 0.44
C THR A 66 3.86 -11.32 0.37
N SER A 67 4.37 -12.14 -0.57
CA SER A 67 5.79 -12.26 -0.88
C SER A 67 5.95 -12.36 -2.40
N PRO A 68 5.95 -11.23 -3.13
CA PRO A 68 6.01 -11.26 -4.59
C PRO A 68 7.29 -11.95 -5.06
N GLN A 69 7.22 -12.64 -6.20
CA GLN A 69 8.37 -13.26 -6.85
C GLN A 69 9.25 -12.21 -7.55
N TRP A 70 9.71 -11.19 -6.80
CA TRP A 70 10.65 -10.20 -7.31
C TRP A 70 12.08 -10.80 -7.34
N LEU A 71 12.48 -11.48 -6.27
CA LEU A 71 13.71 -12.27 -6.24
C LEU A 71 13.41 -13.72 -6.63
N ASP A 72 14.40 -14.38 -7.22
CA ASP A 72 14.32 -15.81 -7.51
C ASP A 72 14.21 -16.64 -6.22
N GLY A 73 13.62 -17.82 -6.33
CA GLY A 73 13.53 -18.74 -5.20
C GLY A 73 12.51 -18.33 -4.14
N VAL A 74 11.50 -17.52 -4.51
CA VAL A 74 10.35 -17.21 -3.67
C VAL A 74 9.20 -18.17 -4.02
N PRO A 75 8.91 -19.17 -3.16
CA PRO A 75 8.04 -20.28 -3.52
C PRO A 75 6.55 -19.91 -3.44
N ILE A 76 6.17 -19.12 -2.45
CA ILE A 76 4.76 -18.87 -2.10
C ILE A 76 4.54 -17.37 -2.04
N SER A 77 3.62 -16.87 -2.88
CA SER A 77 3.40 -15.43 -3.01
C SER A 77 2.32 -14.87 -2.08
N LEU A 78 1.46 -15.74 -1.54
CA LEU A 78 0.34 -15.36 -0.69
C LEU A 78 0.21 -16.39 0.43
N SER A 79 0.33 -15.93 1.67
CA SER A 79 0.35 -16.77 2.86
C SER A 79 -0.51 -16.21 3.98
N LEU A 80 -0.84 -17.07 4.93
CA LEU A 80 -1.36 -16.71 6.25
C LEU A 80 -0.25 -16.84 7.31
N VAL A 81 -0.23 -15.94 8.28
CA VAL A 81 0.61 -16.06 9.48
C VAL A 81 0.01 -17.13 10.41
N THR A 82 0.83 -18.04 10.90
CA THR A 82 0.42 -19.08 11.85
C THR A 82 0.89 -18.76 13.27
N THR A 83 0.40 -19.53 14.25
CA THR A 83 0.88 -19.47 15.64
C THR A 83 2.17 -20.25 15.87
N ALA A 84 2.56 -21.12 14.92
CA ALA A 84 3.83 -21.84 14.99
C ALA A 84 4.99 -20.87 14.73
N SER A 85 6.16 -21.14 15.31
CA SER A 85 7.35 -20.30 15.14
C SER A 85 8.56 -21.15 14.82
N GLY A 86 9.37 -20.67 13.88
CA GLY A 86 10.69 -21.21 13.56
C GLY A 86 11.81 -20.27 14.00
N PHE A 87 13.04 -20.56 13.58
CA PHE A 87 14.21 -19.73 13.89
C PHE A 87 14.15 -18.32 13.27
N GLY A 88 13.43 -18.16 12.17
CA GLY A 88 13.26 -16.89 11.46
C GLY A 88 12.12 -16.01 12.00
N GLY A 89 11.15 -16.56 12.73
CA GLY A 89 9.92 -15.88 13.14
C GLY A 89 8.69 -16.80 13.05
N PRO A 90 7.47 -16.25 13.13
CA PRO A 90 6.23 -17.01 12.91
C PRO A 90 6.25 -17.73 11.56
N LEU A 91 5.85 -19.00 11.53
CA LEU A 91 5.76 -19.75 10.27
C LEU A 91 4.54 -19.31 9.47
N LEU A 92 4.67 -19.38 8.15
CA LEU A 92 3.62 -19.08 7.19
C LEU A 92 2.97 -20.36 6.66
N ILE A 93 1.72 -20.28 6.23
CA ILE A 93 1.05 -21.35 5.47
C ILE A 93 0.49 -20.77 4.16
N PRO A 94 0.64 -21.43 2.99
CA PRO A 94 0.12 -20.90 1.73
C PRO A 94 -1.39 -20.71 1.80
N TYR A 95 -1.88 -19.66 1.15
CA TYR A 95 -3.30 -19.44 0.96
C TYR A 95 -3.71 -19.58 -0.52
N PRO A 96 -4.88 -20.17 -0.81
CA PRO A 96 -5.72 -20.96 0.11
C PRO A 96 -5.03 -22.24 0.61
N ASP A 97 -4.21 -22.84 -0.25
CA ASP A 97 -3.43 -24.03 0.04
C ASP A 97 -2.24 -24.18 -0.93
N TRP A 98 -1.47 -25.25 -0.78
CA TRP A 98 -0.27 -25.54 -1.57
C TRP A 98 -0.51 -25.65 -3.09
N THR A 99 -1.70 -26.07 -3.51
CA THR A 99 -2.03 -26.30 -4.94
C THR A 99 -2.12 -24.99 -5.74
N TRP A 100 -2.30 -23.86 -5.04
CA TRP A 100 -2.29 -22.53 -5.65
C TRP A 100 -0.89 -21.98 -5.92
N HIS A 101 0.18 -22.70 -5.57
CA HIS A 101 1.56 -22.25 -5.71
C HIS A 101 2.43 -23.22 -6.53
N THR A 102 1.83 -23.94 -7.49
CA THR A 102 2.58 -24.86 -8.37
C THR A 102 3.40 -24.09 -9.43
N PRO A 103 4.56 -24.61 -9.87
CA PRO A 103 5.37 -24.03 -10.92
C PRO A 103 4.76 -24.31 -12.28
N TYR A 104 5.13 -23.48 -13.27
CA TYR A 104 4.79 -23.68 -14.69
C TYR A 104 3.28 -23.73 -15.01
N SER A 105 2.42 -23.33 -14.08
CA SER A 105 0.97 -23.22 -14.28
C SER A 105 0.49 -21.79 -14.10
N CYS A 106 -0.14 -21.22 -15.14
CA CYS A 106 -0.75 -19.90 -15.06
C CYS A 106 -2.11 -19.88 -14.35
N ASP A 107 -2.61 -21.05 -13.94
CA ASP A 107 -3.76 -21.16 -13.05
C ASP A 107 -3.37 -20.97 -11.57
N SER A 108 -2.10 -21.22 -11.22
CA SER A 108 -1.55 -20.89 -9.90
C SER A 108 -1.28 -19.40 -9.73
N ILE A 109 -1.15 -18.95 -8.47
CA ILE A 109 -0.68 -17.61 -8.12
C ILE A 109 0.81 -17.50 -8.45
N ILE A 110 1.15 -16.52 -9.28
CA ILE A 110 2.54 -16.23 -9.65
C ILE A 110 3.12 -15.20 -8.68
N SER A 111 2.72 -13.94 -8.75
CA SER A 111 3.35 -12.88 -7.97
C SER A 111 2.37 -11.76 -7.61
N VAL A 112 2.14 -11.61 -6.32
CA VAL A 112 1.17 -10.70 -5.70
C VAL A 112 1.93 -9.74 -4.81
N TYR A 113 1.78 -8.44 -5.07
CA TYR A 113 2.41 -7.40 -4.26
C TYR A 113 1.53 -7.00 -3.09
N ARG A 114 0.27 -6.65 -3.35
CA ARG A 114 -0.68 -6.16 -2.33
C ARG A 114 -2.06 -6.78 -2.51
N LEU A 115 -2.82 -6.76 -1.43
CA LEU A 115 -4.16 -7.34 -1.31
C LEU A 115 -5.18 -6.25 -0.95
N ALA A 116 -6.45 -6.57 -1.20
CA ALA A 116 -7.55 -5.82 -0.63
C ALA A 116 -8.65 -6.78 -0.15
N ILE A 117 -9.04 -6.65 1.11
CA ILE A 117 -10.25 -7.26 1.65
C ILE A 117 -11.36 -6.21 1.66
N ASP A 118 -12.49 -6.52 1.03
CA ASP A 118 -13.63 -5.61 0.97
C ASP A 118 -14.69 -5.87 2.06
N GLU A 119 -15.66 -4.96 2.18
CA GLU A 119 -16.77 -5.10 3.14
C GLU A 119 -17.64 -6.34 2.91
N CYS A 120 -17.58 -6.93 1.72
CA CYS A 120 -18.33 -8.11 1.31
C CYS A 120 -17.65 -9.44 1.69
N ASN A 121 -16.58 -9.40 2.48
CA ASN A 121 -15.78 -10.57 2.87
C ASN A 121 -15.05 -11.23 1.70
N ARG A 122 -14.68 -10.46 0.67
CA ARG A 122 -13.94 -10.99 -0.48
C ARG A 122 -12.49 -10.55 -0.39
N LEU A 123 -11.59 -11.51 -0.62
CA LEU A 123 -10.17 -11.20 -0.81
C LEU A 123 -9.90 -11.01 -2.30
N TRP A 124 -9.48 -9.81 -2.65
CA TRP A 124 -9.05 -9.43 -3.99
C TRP A 124 -7.55 -9.57 -4.11
N VAL A 125 -7.14 -10.44 -5.03
CA VAL A 125 -5.74 -10.73 -5.32
C VAL A 125 -5.45 -10.31 -6.75
N VAL A 126 -4.52 -9.37 -6.93
CA VAL A 126 -3.99 -9.06 -8.27
C VAL A 126 -2.66 -9.78 -8.44
N ASP A 127 -2.68 -10.80 -9.29
CA ASP A 127 -1.49 -11.51 -9.70
C ASP A 127 -0.90 -10.85 -10.95
N THR A 128 0.31 -10.34 -10.83
CA THR A 128 1.02 -9.66 -11.92
C THR A 128 1.39 -10.62 -13.05
N GLY A 129 1.51 -11.92 -12.78
CA GLY A 129 2.02 -12.91 -13.73
C GLY A 129 3.51 -12.76 -14.02
N ARG A 130 4.25 -11.99 -13.19
CA ARG A 130 5.67 -11.69 -13.37
C ARG A 130 6.57 -12.41 -12.36
N ILE A 131 7.72 -12.85 -12.82
CA ILE A 131 8.84 -13.31 -11.97
C ILE A 131 10.02 -12.37 -12.27
N GLY A 132 10.49 -11.67 -11.24
CA GLY A 132 11.33 -10.49 -11.40
C GLY A 132 10.66 -9.49 -12.35
N GLY A 133 11.38 -9.07 -13.38
CA GLY A 133 10.85 -8.19 -14.42
C GLY A 133 10.06 -8.91 -15.53
N ASN A 134 10.10 -10.24 -15.61
CA ASN A 134 9.65 -11.00 -16.78
C ASN A 134 8.20 -11.46 -16.65
N ALA A 135 7.36 -11.16 -17.63
CA ALA A 135 6.01 -11.70 -17.73
C ALA A 135 6.05 -13.17 -18.17
N VAL A 136 5.68 -14.08 -17.26
CA VAL A 136 5.65 -15.53 -17.51
C VAL A 136 4.21 -16.04 -17.66
N CYS A 137 3.23 -15.29 -17.16
CA CYS A 137 1.81 -15.56 -17.27
C CYS A 137 1.02 -14.26 -17.51
N PRO A 138 -0.21 -14.34 -18.05
CA PRO A 138 -1.11 -13.20 -18.08
C PRO A 138 -1.40 -12.67 -16.67
N SER A 139 -1.48 -11.35 -16.51
CA SER A 139 -1.95 -10.75 -15.27
C SER A 139 -3.42 -11.09 -15.05
N LYS A 140 -3.79 -11.40 -13.80
CA LYS A 140 -5.14 -11.84 -13.45
C LYS A 140 -5.60 -11.28 -12.12
N ILE A 141 -6.91 -11.06 -12.03
CA ILE A 141 -7.62 -10.70 -10.82
C ILE A 141 -8.30 -11.98 -10.32
N LEU A 142 -8.04 -12.34 -9.07
CA LEU A 142 -8.67 -13.47 -8.38
C LEU A 142 -9.48 -12.92 -7.21
N ILE A 143 -10.71 -13.38 -7.07
CA ILE A 143 -11.60 -13.01 -5.97
C ILE A 143 -11.92 -14.27 -5.20
N PHE A 144 -11.55 -14.32 -3.92
CA PHE A 144 -11.85 -15.43 -3.02
C PHE A 144 -12.93 -15.03 -2.02
N ASP A 145 -13.85 -15.94 -1.73
CA ASP A 145 -14.77 -15.82 -0.60
C ASP A 145 -14.07 -16.25 0.69
N LEU A 146 -13.84 -15.32 1.61
CA LEU A 146 -13.14 -15.59 2.87
C LEU A 146 -13.98 -16.41 3.88
N ALA A 147 -15.24 -16.73 3.58
CA ALA A 147 -16.05 -17.62 4.42
C ALA A 147 -15.68 -19.11 4.23
N ASN A 148 -15.21 -19.49 3.04
CA ASN A 148 -14.91 -20.88 2.66
C ASN A 148 -13.59 -21.02 1.88
N ASP A 149 -12.85 -19.93 1.72
CA ASP A 149 -11.58 -19.80 1.00
C ASP A 149 -11.62 -20.30 -0.46
N GLN A 150 -12.80 -20.28 -1.09
CA GLN A 150 -12.97 -20.68 -2.49
C GLN A 150 -12.80 -19.50 -3.43
N LEU A 151 -12.20 -19.77 -4.60
CA LEU A 151 -12.19 -18.83 -5.71
C LEU A 151 -13.63 -18.66 -6.22
N VAL A 152 -14.16 -17.45 -6.17
CA VAL A 152 -15.50 -17.12 -6.67
C VAL A 152 -15.47 -16.40 -8.01
N HIS A 153 -14.35 -15.78 -8.38
CA HIS A 153 -14.19 -15.16 -9.69
C HIS A 153 -12.73 -15.10 -10.12
N LYS A 154 -12.47 -15.28 -11.43
CA LYS A 154 -11.17 -15.09 -12.06
C LYS A 154 -11.36 -14.29 -13.34
N TYR A 155 -10.67 -13.15 -13.42
CA TYR A 155 -10.63 -12.32 -14.62
C TYR A 155 -9.18 -12.22 -15.12
N VAL A 156 -8.96 -12.54 -16.40
CA VAL A 156 -7.65 -12.38 -17.05
C VAL A 156 -7.64 -11.03 -17.74
N VAL A 157 -6.70 -10.17 -17.35
CA VAL A 157 -6.62 -8.81 -17.89
C VAL A 157 -6.17 -8.85 -19.36
N PRO A 158 -6.85 -8.16 -20.28
CA PRO A 158 -6.44 -8.10 -21.69
C PRO A 158 -4.99 -7.61 -21.84
N GLY A 159 -4.24 -8.27 -22.71
CA GLY A 159 -2.79 -8.06 -22.84
C GLY A 159 -2.41 -6.61 -23.19
N ASP A 160 -3.20 -5.94 -24.02
CA ASP A 160 -3.00 -4.54 -24.40
C ASP A 160 -3.13 -3.58 -23.19
N GLN A 161 -3.98 -3.90 -22.22
CA GLN A 161 -4.20 -3.08 -21.02
C GLN A 161 -3.08 -3.21 -19.98
N VAL A 162 -2.27 -4.27 -20.10
CA VAL A 162 -1.03 -4.48 -19.33
C VAL A 162 0.21 -4.33 -20.20
N LEU A 163 0.07 -3.72 -21.38
CA LEU A 163 1.15 -3.45 -22.32
C LEU A 163 2.00 -4.69 -22.62
N TYR A 164 1.30 -5.82 -22.78
CA TYR A 164 1.85 -7.15 -23.05
C TYR A 164 2.94 -7.58 -22.04
N GLY A 165 2.66 -7.36 -20.75
CA GLY A 165 3.52 -7.80 -19.64
C GLY A 165 4.50 -6.74 -19.14
N LYS A 166 4.48 -5.52 -19.69
CA LYS A 166 5.32 -4.41 -19.22
C LYS A 166 4.75 -3.70 -17.99
N ALA A 167 3.43 -3.74 -17.79
CA ALA A 167 2.79 -3.15 -16.61
C ALA A 167 3.15 -3.93 -15.33
N ALA A 168 3.32 -3.21 -14.21
CA ALA A 168 3.49 -3.78 -12.87
C ALA A 168 2.27 -3.41 -12.01
N LEU A 169 1.25 -4.24 -12.02
CA LEU A 169 0.01 -4.01 -11.26
C LEU A 169 0.21 -4.34 -9.77
N VAL A 170 0.48 -3.34 -8.92
CA VAL A 170 1.00 -3.58 -7.56
C VAL A 170 0.09 -3.17 -6.39
N THR A 171 -0.86 -2.25 -6.60
CA THR A 171 -1.72 -1.76 -5.52
C THR A 171 -3.20 -1.81 -5.92
N PRO A 172 -3.97 -2.79 -5.45
CA PRO A 172 -5.42 -2.85 -5.66
C PRO A 172 -6.19 -2.00 -4.64
N ILE A 173 -7.22 -1.30 -5.10
CA ILE A 173 -8.19 -0.58 -4.26
C ILE A 173 -9.60 -0.91 -4.73
N VAL A 174 -10.40 -1.46 -3.82
CA VAL A 174 -11.78 -1.92 -4.11
C VAL A 174 -12.77 -0.81 -3.74
N ASP A 175 -13.55 -0.37 -4.72
CA ASP A 175 -14.66 0.58 -4.58
C ASP A 175 -15.99 -0.17 -4.70
N VAL A 176 -16.49 -0.68 -3.57
CA VAL A 176 -17.84 -1.23 -3.49
C VAL A 176 -18.84 -0.08 -3.45
N GLY A 177 -19.79 -0.12 -4.38
CA GLY A 177 -20.90 0.81 -4.52
C GLY A 177 -22.09 0.40 -3.65
N LYS A 178 -23.29 0.35 -4.24
CA LYS A 178 -24.51 0.05 -3.47
C LYS A 178 -24.63 -1.41 -3.06
N THR A 179 -24.05 -2.30 -3.84
CA THR A 179 -24.09 -3.76 -3.60
C THR A 179 -22.71 -4.35 -3.88
N CYS A 180 -22.46 -5.56 -3.37
CA CYS A 180 -21.22 -6.28 -3.64
C CYS A 180 -20.98 -6.56 -5.14
N PHE A 181 -22.02 -6.52 -5.99
CA PHE A 181 -21.87 -6.70 -7.44
C PHE A 181 -21.50 -5.40 -8.15
N ASP A 182 -21.93 -4.25 -7.61
CA ASP A 182 -21.56 -2.91 -8.06
C ASP A 182 -20.19 -2.56 -7.46
N THR A 183 -19.15 -3.24 -7.93
CA THR A 183 -17.78 -3.07 -7.41
C THR A 183 -16.82 -2.74 -8.54
N TYR A 184 -16.03 -1.69 -8.33
CA TYR A 184 -14.89 -1.37 -9.18
C TYR A 184 -13.59 -1.70 -8.47
N LEU A 185 -12.58 -2.12 -9.22
CA LEU A 185 -11.22 -2.27 -8.75
C LEU A 185 -10.32 -1.28 -9.50
N TYR A 186 -9.56 -0.49 -8.74
CA TYR A 186 -8.50 0.36 -9.26
C TYR A 186 -7.16 -0.27 -8.94
N VAL A 187 -6.30 -0.51 -9.92
CA VAL A 187 -4.98 -1.10 -9.69
C VAL A 187 -3.89 -0.21 -10.25
N ALA A 188 -2.95 0.18 -9.40
CA ALA A 188 -1.84 1.02 -9.81
C ALA A 188 -0.78 0.24 -10.60
N ASP A 189 -0.32 0.84 -11.69
CA ASP A 189 0.81 0.38 -12.48
C ASP A 189 2.03 1.27 -12.22
N VAL A 190 3.00 0.73 -11.48
CA VAL A 190 4.22 1.47 -11.09
C VAL A 190 5.26 1.57 -12.19
N ASP A 191 5.32 0.59 -13.10
CA ASP A 191 6.35 0.54 -14.16
C ASP A 191 5.95 1.39 -15.37
N GLN A 192 4.67 1.36 -15.75
CA GLN A 192 4.19 2.02 -16.97
C GLN A 192 3.21 3.17 -16.69
N ASN A 193 3.20 3.66 -15.45
CA ASN A 193 2.54 4.89 -15.02
C ASN A 193 1.09 4.98 -15.48
N GLY A 194 0.20 4.30 -14.78
CA GLY A 194 -1.23 4.31 -15.10
C GLY A 194 -2.07 3.59 -14.07
N LEU A 195 -3.36 3.46 -14.37
CA LEU A 195 -4.30 2.67 -13.58
C LEU A 195 -5.00 1.65 -14.48
N LEU A 196 -5.09 0.41 -14.02
CA LEU A 196 -6.09 -0.52 -14.51
C LEU A 196 -7.39 -0.25 -13.74
N ILE A 197 -8.50 -0.18 -14.46
CA ILE A 197 -9.84 -0.12 -13.86
C ILE A 197 -10.61 -1.35 -14.31
N TYR A 198 -11.17 -2.08 -13.36
CA TYR A 198 -11.99 -3.26 -13.60
C TYR A 198 -13.37 -3.06 -13.00
N ASP A 199 -14.40 -3.31 -13.80
CA ASP A 199 -15.81 -3.26 -13.44
C ASP A 199 -16.31 -4.69 -13.27
N LEU A 200 -16.58 -5.09 -12.02
CA LEU A 200 -17.04 -6.45 -11.71
C LEU A 200 -18.41 -6.75 -12.31
N TYR A 201 -19.30 -5.76 -12.38
CA TYR A 201 -20.67 -5.97 -12.84
C TYR A 201 -20.70 -6.32 -14.33
N HIS A 202 -19.87 -5.65 -15.12
CA HIS A 202 -19.76 -5.86 -16.56
C HIS A 202 -18.68 -6.87 -16.95
N ASP A 203 -17.91 -7.40 -15.98
CA ASP A 203 -16.73 -8.26 -16.18
C ASP A 203 -15.79 -7.70 -17.24
N TYR A 204 -15.48 -6.41 -17.13
CA TYR A 204 -14.75 -5.65 -18.13
C TYR A 204 -13.74 -4.71 -17.50
N SER A 205 -12.56 -4.60 -18.10
CA SER A 205 -11.52 -3.65 -17.68
C SER A 205 -11.09 -2.72 -18.79
N TRP A 206 -10.47 -1.61 -18.41
CA TRP A 206 -9.74 -0.73 -19.30
C TRP A 206 -8.54 -0.11 -18.58
N ARG A 207 -7.59 0.39 -19.36
CA ARG A 207 -6.41 1.09 -18.85
C ARG A 207 -6.59 2.60 -18.96
N VAL A 208 -6.23 3.32 -17.90
CA VAL A 208 -5.95 4.75 -17.91
C VAL A 208 -4.44 4.93 -17.99
N ASN A 209 -3.95 5.48 -19.10
CA ASN A 209 -2.54 5.82 -19.26
C ASN A 209 -2.19 7.08 -18.46
N ASN A 210 -0.88 7.33 -18.32
CA ASN A 210 -0.40 8.59 -17.77
C ASN A 210 -1.01 9.79 -18.52
N THR A 211 -1.46 10.79 -17.76
CA THR A 211 -2.03 12.02 -18.33
C THR A 211 -0.94 12.92 -18.86
N ARG A 212 -1.33 13.93 -19.65
CA ARG A 212 -0.37 14.95 -20.11
C ARG A 212 0.29 15.69 -18.95
N GLY A 213 -0.43 15.90 -17.85
CA GLY A 213 0.07 16.50 -16.61
C GLY A 213 0.82 15.54 -15.69
N ASN A 214 1.24 14.36 -16.16
CA ASN A 214 1.96 13.36 -15.37
C ASN A 214 1.23 12.93 -14.09
N ALA A 215 -0.09 12.68 -14.18
CA ALA A 215 -0.88 12.30 -13.01
C ALA A 215 -0.34 11.03 -12.33
N PHE A 216 0.09 10.03 -13.10
CA PHE A 216 0.38 8.69 -12.59
C PHE A 216 1.86 8.33 -12.56
N GLY A 217 2.75 9.20 -13.05
CA GLY A 217 4.19 8.94 -13.14
C GLY A 217 5.03 9.60 -12.04
N PRO A 218 6.36 9.37 -12.07
CA PRO A 218 7.33 9.94 -11.13
C PRO A 218 7.65 11.41 -11.45
N ASP A 219 8.19 12.14 -10.47
CA ASP A 219 8.79 13.46 -10.62
C ASP A 219 10.32 13.34 -10.66
N ASP A 220 10.98 14.02 -11.60
CA ASP A 220 12.43 13.92 -11.82
C ASP A 220 13.26 14.22 -10.55
N ASP A 221 12.80 15.15 -9.70
CA ASP A 221 13.49 15.54 -8.47
C ASP A 221 13.24 14.60 -7.28
N ALA A 222 12.48 13.52 -7.50
CA ALA A 222 12.07 12.57 -6.48
C ALA A 222 12.50 11.11 -6.75
N MET A 223 13.17 10.85 -7.88
CA MET A 223 13.60 9.49 -8.28
C MET A 223 14.74 8.93 -7.42
N ASN A 224 15.58 9.79 -6.85
CA ASN A 224 16.63 9.36 -5.93
C ASN A 224 16.06 9.21 -4.51
N ILE A 225 16.02 7.97 -4.03
CA ILE A 225 15.45 7.62 -2.72
C ILE A 225 16.59 7.20 -1.80
N THR A 226 16.64 7.79 -0.59
CA THR A 226 17.58 7.42 0.46
C THR A 226 16.81 6.83 1.64
N ILE A 227 17.19 5.63 2.09
CA ILE A 227 16.60 4.98 3.27
C ILE A 227 17.74 4.54 4.18
N ALA A 228 17.75 5.03 5.44
CA ALA A 228 18.76 4.66 6.44
C ALA A 228 20.21 4.79 5.94
N GLY A 229 20.49 5.84 5.15
CA GLY A 229 21.82 6.15 4.61
C GLY A 229 22.20 5.42 3.31
N GLU A 230 21.36 4.53 2.78
CA GLU A 230 21.57 3.88 1.48
C GLU A 230 20.67 4.53 0.42
N SER A 231 21.27 4.98 -0.68
CA SER A 231 20.57 5.65 -1.79
C SER A 231 20.49 4.75 -3.01
N PHE A 232 19.36 4.83 -3.73
CA PHE A 232 19.12 4.14 -4.99
C PHE A 232 18.13 4.94 -5.83
N ASP A 233 18.17 4.75 -7.14
CA ASP A 233 17.21 5.37 -8.05
C ASP A 233 16.04 4.41 -8.30
N LEU A 234 14.82 4.94 -8.18
CA LEU A 234 13.60 4.21 -8.45
C LEU A 234 12.59 5.13 -9.11
N THR A 235 12.04 4.72 -10.25
CA THR A 235 11.12 5.54 -11.05
C THR A 235 9.66 5.12 -10.91
N ASP A 236 9.33 4.44 -9.82
CA ASP A 236 7.99 3.94 -9.54
C ASP A 236 6.95 5.07 -9.55
N GLY A 237 5.96 4.91 -10.43
CA GLY A 237 4.78 5.77 -10.52
C GLY A 237 3.82 5.58 -9.36
N THR A 238 2.53 5.71 -9.65
CA THR A 238 1.45 5.61 -8.65
C THR A 238 1.58 4.34 -7.83
N LEU A 239 1.62 4.47 -6.50
CA LEU A 239 1.81 3.36 -5.58
C LEU A 239 0.90 3.46 -4.37
N GLY A 240 0.90 4.61 -3.70
CA GLY A 240 -0.01 4.90 -2.59
C GLY A 240 -1.38 5.27 -3.14
N MET A 241 -2.42 4.53 -2.77
CA MET A 241 -3.80 4.84 -3.14
C MET A 241 -4.75 4.52 -1.99
N SER A 242 -5.78 5.33 -1.81
CA SER A 242 -6.88 5.02 -0.89
C SER A 242 -8.13 5.83 -1.21
N LEU A 243 -9.30 5.29 -0.90
CA LEU A 243 -10.57 5.97 -1.11
C LEU A 243 -10.94 6.82 0.10
N SER A 244 -11.56 7.97 -0.15
CA SER A 244 -12.31 8.68 0.89
C SER A 244 -13.40 7.76 1.45
N PRO A 245 -13.75 7.88 2.75
CA PRO A 245 -14.84 7.09 3.33
C PRO A 245 -16.16 7.34 2.62
N ILE A 246 -17.01 6.31 2.56
CA ILE A 246 -18.35 6.43 1.99
C ILE A 246 -19.15 7.47 2.78
N GLY A 247 -19.78 8.41 2.07
CA GLY A 247 -20.58 9.48 2.68
C GLY A 247 -19.75 10.56 3.40
N PHE A 248 -18.42 10.56 3.25
CA PHE A 248 -17.58 11.64 3.75
C PHE A 248 -17.81 12.94 2.98
N PHE A 249 -17.84 12.84 1.65
CA PHE A 249 -18.24 13.88 0.71
C PHE A 249 -19.45 13.40 -0.10
N ASP A 250 -20.08 14.29 -0.89
CA ASP A 250 -21.20 13.94 -1.78
C ASP A 250 -20.77 12.93 -2.87
N LYS A 251 -19.48 12.93 -3.22
CA LYS A 251 -18.85 11.98 -4.15
C LYS A 251 -17.74 11.21 -3.45
N ARG A 252 -17.41 10.02 -3.92
CA ARG A 252 -16.24 9.27 -3.47
C ARG A 252 -15.01 9.69 -4.27
N TYR A 253 -13.89 9.91 -3.59
CA TYR A 253 -12.63 10.33 -4.18
C TYR A 253 -11.55 9.27 -3.96
N LEU A 254 -10.71 9.06 -4.97
CA LEU A 254 -9.46 8.32 -4.84
C LEU A 254 -8.35 9.33 -4.60
N TYR A 255 -7.70 9.24 -3.45
CA TYR A 255 -6.45 9.94 -3.16
C TYR A 255 -5.29 9.02 -3.52
N PHE A 256 -4.23 9.58 -4.09
CA PHE A 256 -3.09 8.80 -4.51
C PHE A 256 -1.81 9.62 -4.64
N ASN A 257 -0.68 8.92 -4.66
CA ASN A 257 0.64 9.47 -4.95
C ASN A 257 1.51 8.45 -5.69
N SER A 258 2.46 8.98 -6.47
CA SER A 258 3.58 8.18 -6.97
C SER A 258 4.60 7.96 -5.85
N LEU A 259 5.36 6.87 -5.91
CA LEU A 259 6.44 6.62 -4.95
C LEU A 259 7.57 7.65 -5.15
N ALA A 260 8.02 7.83 -6.38
CA ALA A 260 8.99 8.86 -6.73
C ALA A 260 8.28 10.21 -6.95
N SER A 261 7.61 10.75 -5.93
CA SER A 261 7.00 12.08 -5.94
C SER A 261 6.80 12.63 -4.53
N TYR A 262 6.86 13.95 -4.39
CA TYR A 262 6.52 14.66 -3.15
C TYR A 262 5.06 15.15 -3.11
N ARG A 263 4.29 14.93 -4.19
CA ARG A 263 2.96 15.52 -4.39
C ARG A 263 1.84 14.56 -4.01
N GLN A 264 0.76 15.08 -3.43
CA GLN A 264 -0.48 14.35 -3.29
C GLN A 264 -1.39 14.66 -4.46
N LYS A 265 -2.14 13.66 -4.91
CA LYS A 265 -3.14 13.82 -5.97
C LYS A 265 -4.48 13.25 -5.50
N PHE A 266 -5.56 13.74 -6.10
CA PHE A 266 -6.86 13.09 -5.97
C PHE A 266 -7.70 13.25 -7.23
N THR A 267 -8.66 12.35 -7.38
CA THR A 267 -9.65 12.38 -8.44
C THR A 267 -10.99 11.84 -7.92
N ASN A 268 -12.10 12.25 -8.53
CA ASN A 268 -13.38 11.66 -8.18
C ASN A 268 -13.55 10.32 -8.91
N THR A 269 -14.09 9.33 -8.20
CA THR A 269 -14.29 7.96 -8.72
C THR A 269 -15.18 7.91 -9.96
N TYR A 270 -16.13 8.84 -10.10
CA TYR A 270 -16.96 8.94 -11.30
C TYR A 270 -16.13 9.23 -12.56
N SER A 271 -15.21 10.20 -12.51
CA SER A 271 -14.32 10.49 -13.65
C SER A 271 -13.35 9.35 -13.97
N LEU A 272 -12.97 8.57 -12.95
CA LEU A 272 -12.22 7.32 -13.19
C LEU A 272 -13.08 6.27 -13.89
N LYS A 273 -14.33 6.05 -13.46
CA LYS A 273 -15.24 5.09 -14.12
C LYS A 273 -15.57 5.47 -15.57
N GLU A 274 -15.63 6.77 -15.87
CA GLU A 274 -15.82 7.29 -17.23
C GLU A 274 -14.53 7.36 -18.07
N SER A 275 -13.38 6.98 -17.50
CA SER A 275 -12.08 7.18 -18.16
C SER A 275 -11.83 6.33 -19.40
N LYS A 276 -12.70 5.36 -19.67
CA LYS A 276 -12.78 4.65 -20.96
C LYS A 276 -13.16 5.57 -22.14
N TYR A 277 -13.78 6.72 -21.86
CA TYR A 277 -14.24 7.67 -22.89
C TYR A 277 -13.51 9.01 -22.84
N SER A 278 -13.09 9.46 -21.67
CA SER A 278 -12.47 10.79 -21.49
C SER A 278 -11.41 10.78 -20.40
N GLU A 279 -10.35 11.57 -20.55
CA GLU A 279 -9.30 11.69 -19.53
C GLU A 279 -9.87 12.11 -18.15
N PRO A 280 -9.47 11.45 -17.04
CA PRO A 280 -10.02 11.75 -15.72
C PRO A 280 -9.61 13.14 -15.24
N ILE A 281 -10.42 13.73 -14.36
CA ILE A 281 -10.13 15.03 -13.76
C ILE A 281 -9.27 14.78 -12.52
N VAL A 282 -7.99 15.16 -12.58
CA VAL A 282 -7.03 14.97 -11.48
C VAL A 282 -6.62 16.33 -10.92
N PHE A 283 -6.52 16.39 -9.60
CA PHE A 283 -6.00 17.54 -8.86
C PHE A 283 -4.70 17.16 -8.17
N GLU A 284 -3.69 18.03 -8.24
CA GLU A 284 -2.40 17.89 -7.58
C GLU A 284 -2.22 18.96 -6.49
N SER A 285 -1.58 18.60 -5.39
CA SER A 285 -1.32 19.48 -4.26
C SER A 285 -0.34 20.60 -4.62
N ASN A 286 -0.66 21.84 -4.22
CA ASN A 286 0.21 23.00 -4.44
C ASN A 286 1.48 22.95 -3.58
N TYR A 287 1.45 22.22 -2.46
CA TYR A 287 2.60 21.96 -1.60
C TYR A 287 3.20 20.57 -1.84
N LYS A 288 4.53 20.49 -1.65
CA LYS A 288 5.29 19.24 -1.59
C LYS A 288 5.36 18.76 -0.14
N ARG A 289 5.33 17.44 0.07
CA ARG A 289 5.72 16.82 1.34
C ARG A 289 7.23 16.97 1.56
N ALA A 290 7.66 16.78 2.81
CA ALA A 290 9.07 16.77 3.18
C ALA A 290 9.85 15.54 2.69
N SER A 291 9.17 14.52 2.16
CA SER A 291 9.75 13.28 1.65
C SER A 291 8.83 12.65 0.61
N GLN A 292 9.38 11.77 -0.23
CA GLN A 292 8.60 10.81 -1.02
C GLN A 292 7.61 10.09 -0.12
N ALA A 293 6.43 9.78 -0.67
CA ALA A 293 5.44 9.00 0.05
C ALA A 293 5.30 7.59 -0.52
N GLY A 294 5.21 6.61 0.37
CA GLY A 294 4.98 5.22 0.02
C GLY A 294 3.50 4.89 -0.14
N VAL A 295 3.10 3.76 0.44
CA VAL A 295 1.70 3.34 0.53
C VAL A 295 0.86 4.28 1.40
N GLN A 296 -0.46 4.27 1.20
CA GLN A 296 -1.40 5.00 2.05
C GLN A 296 -2.69 4.23 2.33
N ALA A 297 -3.35 4.56 3.44
CA ALA A 297 -4.68 4.07 3.80
C ALA A 297 -5.49 5.18 4.48
N THR A 298 -6.82 5.12 4.35
CA THR A 298 -7.71 6.16 4.89
C THR A 298 -8.63 5.58 5.95
N SER A 299 -8.69 6.23 7.12
CA SER A 299 -9.67 5.90 8.16
C SER A 299 -11.06 6.41 7.83
N ARG A 300 -12.08 5.85 8.46
CA ARG A 300 -13.49 6.27 8.34
C ARG A 300 -13.70 7.74 8.70
N ARG A 301 -12.81 8.31 9.52
CA ARG A 301 -12.83 9.74 9.89
C ARG A 301 -12.04 10.64 8.93
N GLY A 302 -11.65 10.13 7.76
CA GLY A 302 -10.99 10.92 6.71
C GLY A 302 -9.51 11.17 6.96
N VAL A 303 -8.87 10.42 7.87
CA VAL A 303 -7.42 10.54 8.10
C VAL A 303 -6.68 9.60 7.16
N ILE A 304 -5.87 10.15 6.27
CA ILE A 304 -4.94 9.39 5.44
C ILE A 304 -3.66 9.19 6.22
N PHE A 305 -3.24 7.94 6.37
CA PHE A 305 -1.93 7.54 6.86
C PHE A 305 -1.06 7.16 5.69
N PHE A 306 0.20 7.57 5.70
CA PHE A 306 1.15 7.27 4.64
C PHE A 306 2.58 7.28 5.16
N GLN A 307 3.46 6.59 4.44
CA GLN A 307 4.88 6.63 4.74
C GLN A 307 5.53 7.93 4.25
N LEU A 308 6.51 8.46 4.98
CA LEU A 308 7.52 9.40 4.50
C LEU A 308 8.84 8.64 4.38
N VAL A 309 9.23 8.27 3.15
CA VAL A 309 10.24 7.23 2.87
C VAL A 309 11.62 7.60 3.42
N GLN A 310 12.12 8.79 3.06
CA GLN A 310 13.46 9.23 3.48
C GLN A 310 13.56 9.54 4.97
N LEU A 311 12.41 9.83 5.62
CA LEU A 311 12.39 10.10 7.05
C LEU A 311 12.25 8.83 7.88
N THR A 312 12.06 7.65 7.27
CA THR A 312 11.74 6.39 7.97
C THR A 312 10.60 6.60 8.96
N ALA A 313 9.53 7.23 8.48
CA ALA A 313 8.45 7.72 9.31
C ALA A 313 7.08 7.37 8.73
N VAL A 314 6.09 7.23 9.61
CA VAL A 314 4.68 7.22 9.25
C VAL A 314 4.11 8.59 9.60
N ALA A 315 3.37 9.17 8.67
CA ALA A 315 2.69 10.43 8.83
C ALA A 315 1.18 10.28 8.59
N CYS A 316 0.43 11.29 9.00
CA CYS A 316 -0.98 11.40 8.72
C CYS A 316 -1.34 12.80 8.18
N TRP A 317 -2.47 12.86 7.51
CA TRP A 317 -3.15 14.09 7.11
C TRP A 317 -4.66 13.85 7.10
N ASN A 318 -5.43 14.82 7.60
CA ASN A 318 -6.89 14.73 7.57
C ASN A 318 -7.45 15.49 6.35
N ILE A 319 -8.25 14.81 5.53
CA ILE A 319 -8.82 15.37 4.29
C ILE A 319 -9.86 16.50 4.52
N GLU A 320 -10.27 16.75 5.77
CA GLU A 320 -11.02 17.96 6.16
C GLU A 320 -10.15 19.22 6.12
N LYS A 321 -8.83 19.08 6.23
CA LYS A 321 -7.90 20.18 6.42
C LYS A 321 -7.12 20.44 5.12
N PRO A 322 -6.73 21.69 4.86
CA PRO A 322 -5.81 22.03 3.77
C PRO A 322 -4.58 21.12 3.73
N PHE A 323 -4.19 20.67 2.53
CA PHE A 323 -2.94 19.93 2.35
C PHE A 323 -1.75 20.90 2.39
N THR A 324 -1.31 21.23 3.60
CA THR A 324 -0.17 22.11 3.88
C THR A 324 0.82 21.41 4.81
N PRO A 325 2.09 21.85 4.87
CA PRO A 325 3.09 21.24 5.73
C PRO A 325 2.68 21.14 7.21
N GLU A 326 1.90 22.10 7.72
CA GLU A 326 1.46 22.14 9.12
C GLU A 326 0.39 21.07 9.45
N ASN A 327 -0.34 20.61 8.44
CA ASN A 327 -1.39 19.58 8.58
C ASN A 327 -0.90 18.17 8.23
N VAL A 328 0.34 18.04 7.76
CA VAL A 328 1.02 16.75 7.58
C VAL A 328 1.84 16.46 8.83
N VAL A 329 1.37 15.54 9.66
CA VAL A 329 1.97 15.26 10.97
C VAL A 329 2.68 13.92 10.96
N VAL A 330 3.95 13.91 11.38
CA VAL A 330 4.68 12.66 11.66
C VAL A 330 4.17 12.07 12.96
N ILE A 331 3.63 10.86 12.90
CA ILE A 331 3.07 10.15 14.07
C ILE A 331 4.05 9.15 14.67
N ALA A 332 5.00 8.65 13.87
CA ALA A 332 6.06 7.76 14.33
C ALA A 332 7.25 7.88 13.40
N GLN A 333 8.46 7.82 13.96
CA GLN A 333 9.70 7.85 13.21
C GLN A 333 10.73 6.96 13.90
N ASP A 334 11.30 6.01 13.17
CA ASP A 334 12.25 5.05 13.72
C ASP A 334 13.08 4.41 12.60
N GLU A 335 14.39 4.68 12.60
CA GLU A 335 15.32 4.22 11.57
C GLU A 335 15.60 2.71 11.61
N GLU A 336 15.15 1.97 12.63
CA GLU A 336 15.32 0.52 12.73
C GLU A 336 14.05 -0.24 12.31
N THR A 337 12.90 0.22 12.78
CA THR A 337 11.61 -0.48 12.65
C THR A 337 10.75 0.03 11.50
N LEU A 338 10.95 1.27 11.04
CA LEU A 338 10.13 1.95 10.02
C LEU A 338 10.91 2.28 8.73
N GLN A 339 11.96 1.53 8.41
CA GLN A 339 12.83 1.77 7.24
C GLN A 339 12.04 1.90 5.93
N TYR A 340 11.26 0.88 5.56
CA TYR A 340 10.35 0.97 4.44
C TYR A 340 8.97 0.37 4.77
N VAL A 341 7.92 1.19 4.71
CA VAL A 341 6.53 0.74 4.91
C VAL A 341 5.98 0.32 3.55
N SER A 342 5.90 -0.99 3.32
CA SER A 342 5.55 -1.55 2.02
C SER A 342 4.06 -1.82 1.84
N GLY A 343 3.31 -1.94 2.94
CA GLY A 343 1.87 -2.18 2.96
C GLY A 343 1.22 -1.51 4.16
N ILE A 344 0.01 -0.97 4.01
CA ILE A 344 -0.73 -0.27 5.06
C ILE A 344 -2.22 -0.48 4.88
N LYS A 345 -2.93 -0.68 5.99
CA LYS A 345 -4.38 -0.90 6.04
C LYS A 345 -4.95 -0.18 7.26
N VAL A 346 -6.15 0.38 7.11
CA VAL A 346 -6.98 0.75 8.26
C VAL A 346 -8.12 -0.25 8.31
N ILE A 347 -8.15 -1.05 9.37
CA ILE A 347 -9.14 -2.12 9.54
C ILE A 347 -10.00 -1.85 10.76
N ARG A 348 -11.19 -2.42 10.80
CA ARG A 348 -12.05 -2.39 11.98
C ARG A 348 -11.97 -3.72 12.71
N ASN A 349 -11.51 -3.70 13.95
CA ASN A 349 -11.43 -4.91 14.77
C ASN A 349 -12.83 -5.39 15.20
N ARG A 350 -12.91 -6.56 15.85
CA ARG A 350 -14.18 -7.15 16.32
C ARG A 350 -14.92 -6.29 17.36
N ARG A 351 -14.24 -5.38 18.04
CA ARG A 351 -14.85 -4.41 18.99
C ARG A 351 -15.39 -3.17 18.29
N GLY A 352 -15.16 -3.05 16.98
CA GLY A 352 -15.60 -1.94 16.18
C GLY A 352 -14.66 -0.75 16.18
N GLU A 353 -13.43 -0.90 16.68
CA GLU A 353 -12.40 0.13 16.74
C GLU A 353 -11.54 0.09 15.48
N GLU A 354 -11.08 1.25 15.00
CA GLU A 354 -10.17 1.32 13.85
C GLU A 354 -8.71 1.08 14.32
N GLU A 355 -8.06 0.13 13.68
CA GLU A 355 -6.64 -0.17 13.85
C GLU A 355 -5.90 0.13 12.56
N LEU A 356 -4.79 0.86 12.69
CA LEU A 356 -3.82 1.02 11.62
C LEU A 356 -2.89 -0.18 11.67
N TRP A 357 -2.75 -0.89 10.56
CA TRP A 357 -1.81 -2.00 10.40
C TRP A 357 -0.88 -1.69 9.24
N PHE A 358 0.40 -1.97 9.38
CA PHE A 358 1.34 -1.82 8.29
C PHE A 358 2.50 -2.81 8.36
N ASN A 359 2.95 -3.18 7.17
CA ASN A 359 4.11 -4.02 6.95
C ASN A 359 5.33 -3.14 6.73
N THR A 360 6.42 -3.43 7.44
CA THR A 360 7.72 -2.81 7.19
C THR A 360 8.76 -3.83 6.75
N ASN A 361 9.58 -3.42 5.80
CA ASN A 361 10.74 -4.17 5.32
C ASN A 361 11.93 -3.23 5.14
N ARG A 362 13.01 -3.74 4.53
CA ARG A 362 14.27 -3.00 4.29
C ARG A 362 14.54 -2.93 2.80
N LEU A 363 13.64 -2.26 2.06
CA LEU A 363 13.66 -2.20 0.59
C LEU A 363 15.05 -1.91 0.01
N GLN A 364 15.77 -0.94 0.58
CA GLN A 364 17.12 -0.58 0.15
C GLN A 364 18.09 -1.76 0.20
N LYS A 365 17.96 -2.64 1.20
CA LYS A 365 18.78 -3.86 1.32
C LYS A 365 18.36 -4.95 0.36
N THR A 366 17.07 -5.05 0.05
CA THR A 366 16.57 -5.97 -0.98
C THR A 366 17.10 -5.56 -2.35
N ILE A 367 17.02 -4.27 -2.70
CA ILE A 367 17.53 -3.71 -3.96
C ILE A 367 19.05 -3.91 -4.07
N ASN A 368 19.79 -3.58 -3.02
CA ASN A 368 21.25 -3.70 -2.99
C ASN A 368 21.76 -5.13 -2.77
N MET A 369 20.87 -6.12 -2.57
CA MET A 369 21.20 -7.51 -2.24
C MET A 369 22.09 -7.65 -0.99
N THR A 370 21.88 -6.81 0.02
CA THR A 370 22.65 -6.77 1.28
C THR A 370 21.87 -7.26 2.50
N LEU A 371 20.69 -7.84 2.29
CA LEU A 371 19.84 -8.39 3.35
C LEU A 371 20.55 -9.56 4.06
N LYS A 372 20.52 -9.57 5.40
CA LYS A 372 21.14 -10.63 6.21
C LYS A 372 20.07 -11.42 6.97
N PRO A 373 19.94 -12.75 6.75
CA PRO A 373 18.98 -13.60 7.46
C PRO A 373 19.23 -13.74 8.98
N THR A 374 20.33 -13.17 9.48
CA THR A 374 20.65 -13.14 10.93
C THR A 374 20.01 -11.96 11.67
N GLU A 375 19.62 -10.91 10.94
CA GLU A 375 19.02 -9.67 11.45
C GLU A 375 17.49 -9.71 11.30
N THR A 376 16.75 -8.98 12.13
CA THR A 376 15.30 -8.77 11.91
C THR A 376 15.10 -7.84 10.71
N ASN A 377 14.41 -8.32 9.69
CA ASN A 377 14.25 -7.63 8.41
C ASN A 377 12.82 -7.18 8.13
N PHE A 378 11.84 -7.87 8.71
CA PHE A 378 10.43 -7.66 8.39
C PHE A 378 9.60 -7.52 9.66
N ARG A 379 8.63 -6.62 9.68
CA ARG A 379 7.73 -6.41 10.81
C ARG A 379 6.32 -6.12 10.34
N ILE A 380 5.34 -6.61 11.09
CA ILE A 380 3.95 -6.12 11.02
C ILE A 380 3.72 -5.35 12.30
N ILE A 381 3.36 -4.08 12.15
CA ILE A 381 3.15 -3.15 13.25
C ILE A 381 1.70 -2.70 13.20
N ARG A 382 1.09 -2.51 14.36
CA ARG A 382 -0.28 -2.01 14.47
C ARG A 382 -0.45 -1.01 15.60
N GLY A 383 -1.53 -0.24 15.53
CA GLY A 383 -1.96 0.59 16.65
C GLY A 383 -3.37 1.12 16.45
N LYS A 384 -3.99 1.57 17.55
CA LYS A 384 -5.35 2.11 17.51
C LYS A 384 -5.33 3.50 16.89
N VAL A 385 -6.11 3.70 15.83
CA VAL A 385 -6.16 4.97 15.07
C VAL A 385 -6.44 6.16 16.00
N ASP A 386 -7.41 6.00 16.90
CA ASP A 386 -7.83 7.07 17.82
C ASP A 386 -6.78 7.44 18.86
N ASP A 387 -5.87 6.53 19.21
CA ASP A 387 -4.76 6.82 20.13
C ASP A 387 -3.63 7.52 19.37
N ILE A 388 -3.29 7.02 18.18
CA ILE A 388 -2.22 7.54 17.33
C ILE A 388 -2.43 9.01 16.93
N ILE A 389 -3.67 9.41 16.63
CA ILE A 389 -3.94 10.78 16.12
C ILE A 389 -4.34 11.77 17.20
N ARG A 390 -4.50 11.33 18.45
CA ARG A 390 -5.04 12.17 19.53
C ARG A 390 -4.16 13.38 19.78
N GLY A 391 -4.77 14.56 19.82
CA GLY A 391 -4.04 15.81 20.09
C GLY A 391 -3.13 16.27 18.93
N THR A 392 -3.19 15.61 17.78
CA THR A 392 -2.43 15.99 16.57
C THR A 392 -3.30 16.81 15.61
N ASN A 393 -2.67 17.48 14.65
CA ASN A 393 -3.40 18.13 13.56
C ASN A 393 -4.10 17.14 12.61
N CYS A 394 -3.93 15.82 12.76
CA CYS A 394 -4.72 14.84 12.03
C CYS A 394 -6.08 14.54 12.69
N GLU A 395 -6.27 14.96 13.94
CA GLU A 395 -7.54 14.75 14.62
C GLU A 395 -8.68 15.47 13.87
N PRO A 396 -9.79 14.76 13.57
CA PRO A 396 -10.95 15.35 12.90
C PRO A 396 -11.51 16.53 13.67
N SER A 397 -11.85 17.58 12.93
CA SER A 397 -12.46 18.79 13.49
C SER A 397 -13.96 18.59 13.78
N GLY A 398 -14.57 17.56 13.15
CA GLY A 398 -16.01 17.33 13.16
C GLY A 398 -16.78 18.17 12.13
N ILE A 399 -16.09 19.05 11.39
CA ILE A 399 -16.69 19.86 10.33
C ILE A 399 -16.80 19.01 9.07
N LYS A 400 -18.04 18.84 8.59
CA LYS A 400 -18.30 18.11 7.34
C LYS A 400 -18.46 19.07 6.17
N HIS A 401 -17.57 18.94 5.20
CA HIS A 401 -17.68 19.60 3.90
C HIS A 401 -18.35 18.65 2.90
N ARG A 402 -19.10 19.19 1.93
CA ARG A 402 -19.73 18.39 0.87
C ARG A 402 -18.74 17.98 -0.22
N PHE A 403 -17.65 18.73 -0.37
CA PHE A 403 -16.62 18.54 -1.39
C PHE A 403 -15.24 18.85 -0.79
N PRO A 404 -14.15 18.29 -1.36
CA PRO A 404 -12.79 18.65 -0.99
C PRO A 404 -12.52 20.14 -1.23
N ASP A 405 -11.77 20.77 -0.33
CA ASP A 405 -11.25 22.13 -0.57
C ASP A 405 -10.17 22.10 -1.65
N THR A 406 -10.44 22.75 -2.78
CA THR A 406 -9.53 22.81 -3.94
C THR A 406 -8.61 24.02 -3.94
N ASN A 407 -8.66 24.93 -2.96
CA ASN A 407 -7.81 26.13 -2.93
C ASN A 407 -6.31 25.81 -2.88
N PHE A 408 -5.97 24.65 -2.30
CA PHE A 408 -4.60 24.16 -2.13
C PHE A 408 -4.18 23.16 -3.21
N TRP A 409 -4.93 23.15 -4.32
CA TRP A 409 -4.75 22.21 -5.42
C TRP A 409 -4.85 22.90 -6.76
N HIS A 410 -4.27 22.30 -7.79
CA HIS A 410 -4.47 22.70 -9.17
C HIS A 410 -4.79 21.47 -10.03
N ARG A 411 -5.55 21.67 -11.11
CA ARG A 411 -5.89 20.59 -12.03
C ARG A 411 -4.71 20.31 -12.96
N ILE A 412 -4.43 19.03 -13.19
CA ILE A 412 -3.39 18.53 -14.09
C ILE A 412 -3.94 17.62 -15.20
#